data_AF-A0A920V530-F1
#
_entry.id   AF-A0A920V530-F1
#
_cell.length_a   1.000
_cell.length_b   1.000
_cell.length_c   1.000
_cell.angle_alpha   90.00
_cell.angle_beta   90.00
_cell.angle_gamma   90.00
#
_symmetry.space_group_name_H-M   'P 1'
#
loop_
_entity.id
_entity.type
_entity.pdbx_description
1 polymer ?
#
loop_
_entity_poly.entity_id
_entity_poly.type
_entity_poly.pdbx_seq_one_letter_code
_entity_poly.pdbx_strand_id
1 'polypeptide(L)'
;MQDLIEFNNKTWNLLLRSGLDGIYHKFNMDKVFIKDLEVETVIGIYDWEREVRQLISISLVMVFDLTKAAKSDKIEDSLNYKKKSKRIIKLAENLKSKLIENLAQKIADTILNEFPVSSIVVTVEKPGALRGSRSVGVTIKRP
;
A
#
# COMPACT_ATOMS: atom_id res chain seq x y z
N MET A 1 0.05 25.65 -16.68
CA MET A 1 -0.79 25.08 -15.59
C MET A 1 -2.26 25.05 -15.99
N GLN A 2 -2.79 26.13 -16.60
CA GLN A 2 -4.11 26.14 -17.26
C GLN A 2 -4.24 25.12 -18.40
N ASP A 3 -3.20 24.93 -19.22
CA ASP A 3 -3.25 23.99 -20.36
C ASP A 3 -3.37 22.51 -19.93
N LEU A 4 -2.78 22.14 -18.78
CA LEU A 4 -2.92 20.80 -18.20
C LEU A 4 -4.32 20.57 -17.62
N ILE A 5 -4.96 21.63 -17.12
CA ILE A 5 -6.32 21.58 -16.56
C ILE A 5 -7.36 21.53 -17.70
N GLU A 6 -7.19 22.33 -18.75
CA GLU A 6 -8.04 22.28 -19.95
C GLU A 6 -7.90 20.97 -20.72
N PHE A 7 -6.67 20.45 -20.88
CA PHE A 7 -6.44 19.13 -21.47
C PHE A 7 -7.17 18.05 -20.68
N ASN A 8 -7.09 18.06 -19.36
CA ASN A 8 -7.86 17.15 -18.52
C ASN A 8 -9.37 17.32 -18.76
N ASN A 9 -9.92 18.54 -18.70
CA ASN A 9 -11.37 18.77 -18.80
C ASN A 9 -11.98 18.35 -20.16
N LYS A 10 -11.27 18.54 -21.28
CA LYS A 10 -11.70 18.03 -22.59
C LYS A 10 -11.67 16.51 -22.65
N THR A 11 -10.60 15.91 -22.14
CA THR A 11 -10.41 14.45 -22.12
C THR A 11 -11.46 13.77 -21.22
N TRP A 12 -11.77 14.36 -20.07
CA TRP A 12 -12.84 13.93 -19.17
C TRP A 12 -14.22 13.93 -19.83
N ASN A 13 -14.58 14.99 -20.54
CA ASN A 13 -15.87 15.05 -21.24
C ASN A 13 -15.98 14.00 -22.36
N LEU A 14 -14.88 13.69 -23.05
CA LEU A 14 -14.82 12.62 -24.05
C LEU A 14 -14.99 11.23 -23.41
N LEU A 15 -14.35 10.99 -22.27
CA LEU A 15 -14.41 9.71 -21.55
C LEU A 15 -15.75 9.43 -20.88
N LEU A 16 -16.40 10.47 -20.33
CA LEU A 16 -17.76 10.40 -19.79
C LEU A 16 -18.77 10.05 -20.89
N ARG A 17 -18.56 10.57 -22.11
CA ARG A 17 -19.41 10.26 -23.28
C ARG A 17 -19.14 8.89 -23.89
N SER A 18 -17.96 8.31 -23.67
CA SER A 18 -17.57 7.01 -24.23
C SER A 18 -17.89 5.81 -23.33
N GLY A 19 -18.49 6.02 -22.15
CA GLY A 19 -18.75 4.95 -21.17
C GLY A 19 -17.49 4.34 -20.55
N LEU A 20 -16.36 5.04 -20.62
CA LEU A 20 -15.07 4.65 -20.02
C LEU A 20 -14.81 5.39 -18.69
N ASP A 21 -15.83 6.05 -18.17
CA ASP A 21 -15.84 6.82 -16.92
C ASP A 21 -15.39 5.98 -15.72
N GLY A 22 -15.87 4.74 -15.61
CA GLY A 22 -15.45 3.81 -14.56
C GLY A 22 -13.97 3.43 -14.62
N ILE A 23 -13.38 3.39 -15.82
CA ILE A 23 -11.96 3.08 -16.02
C ILE A 23 -11.11 4.29 -15.62
N TYR A 24 -11.48 5.50 -16.04
CA TYR A 24 -10.71 6.70 -15.72
C TYR A 24 -10.84 7.10 -14.25
N HIS A 25 -12.02 6.94 -13.64
CA HIS A 25 -12.22 7.16 -12.20
C HIS A 25 -11.26 6.27 -11.38
N LYS A 26 -11.08 5.01 -11.78
CA LYS A 26 -10.12 4.07 -11.15
C LYS A 26 -8.65 4.51 -11.27
N PHE A 27 -8.27 5.23 -12.32
CA PHE A 27 -6.92 5.79 -12.48
C PHE A 27 -6.70 7.08 -11.70
N ASN A 28 -7.77 7.83 -11.46
CA ASN A 28 -7.73 9.17 -10.88
C ASN A 28 -8.14 9.24 -9.40
N MET A 29 -8.32 8.10 -8.73
CA MET A 29 -8.55 8.09 -7.29
C MET A 29 -7.29 8.51 -6.51
N ASP A 30 -7.52 9.31 -5.48
CA ASP A 30 -6.53 9.72 -4.50
C ASP A 30 -5.88 8.54 -3.79
N LYS A 31 -4.64 8.75 -3.34
CA LYS A 31 -3.82 7.71 -2.71
C LYS A 31 -3.15 8.23 -1.46
N VAL A 32 -3.17 7.43 -0.42
CA VAL A 32 -2.32 7.57 0.75
C VAL A 32 -1.22 6.53 0.67
N PHE A 33 0.03 6.95 0.89
CA PHE A 33 1.17 6.05 0.80
C PHE A 33 1.98 6.01 2.09
N ILE A 34 2.59 4.86 2.33
CA ILE A 34 3.65 4.63 3.31
C ILE A 34 4.83 4.08 2.53
N LYS A 35 6.01 4.66 2.68
CA LYS A 35 7.23 4.19 2.03
C LYS A 35 8.21 3.69 3.06
N ASP A 36 8.81 2.56 2.75
CA ASP A 36 9.96 1.96 3.43
C ASP A 36 9.77 1.88 4.95
N LEU A 37 8.60 1.38 5.37
CA LEU A 37 8.32 1.10 6.77
C LEU A 37 9.11 -0.14 7.18
N GLU A 38 10.21 0.10 7.89
CA GLU A 38 11.10 -0.95 8.37
C GLU A 38 10.54 -1.63 9.64
N VAL A 39 10.55 -2.96 9.63
CA VAL A 39 10.11 -3.84 10.73
C VAL A 39 11.06 -5.00 10.88
N GLU A 40 11.40 -5.35 12.10
CA GLU A 40 12.07 -6.61 12.41
C GLU A 40 11.06 -7.74 12.64
N THR A 41 11.15 -8.83 11.87
CA THR A 41 10.30 -10.01 12.03
C THR A 41 11.04 -11.31 11.75
N VAL A 42 10.49 -12.44 12.19
CA VAL A 42 11.00 -13.78 11.90
C VAL A 42 10.42 -14.24 10.56
N ILE A 43 11.24 -14.28 9.52
CA ILE A 43 10.80 -14.61 8.15
C ILE A 43 11.83 -15.36 7.32
N GLY A 44 11.40 -16.49 6.77
CA GLY A 44 12.27 -17.37 6.00
C GLY A 44 11.90 -18.84 6.14
N ILE A 45 12.48 -19.66 5.27
CA ILE A 45 12.21 -21.10 5.18
C ILE A 45 13.28 -21.93 5.89
N TYR A 46 14.52 -21.41 6.00
CA TYR A 46 15.61 -22.13 6.62
C TYR A 46 15.55 -22.01 8.14
N ASP A 47 15.95 -23.06 8.87
CA ASP A 47 15.87 -23.11 10.33
C ASP A 47 16.60 -21.95 11.00
N TRP A 48 17.77 -21.57 10.49
CA TRP A 48 18.53 -20.42 11.00
C TRP A 48 17.75 -19.09 10.86
N GLU A 49 16.93 -18.93 9.81
CA GLU A 49 16.07 -17.75 9.63
C GLU A 49 14.93 -17.72 10.65
N ARG A 50 14.61 -18.86 11.28
CA ARG A 50 13.54 -18.99 12.27
C ARG A 50 13.97 -18.59 13.68
N GLU A 51 15.28 -18.49 13.90
CA GLU A 51 15.88 -18.17 15.20
C GLU A 51 16.21 -16.68 15.35
N VAL A 52 16.30 -15.95 14.24
CA VAL A 52 16.69 -14.53 14.23
C VAL A 52 15.58 -13.65 13.66
N ARG A 53 15.48 -12.41 14.16
CA ARG A 53 14.67 -11.37 13.53
C ARG A 53 15.47 -10.75 12.39
N GLN A 54 14.78 -10.47 11.29
CA GLN A 54 15.35 -9.87 10.09
C GLN A 54 14.58 -8.59 9.76
N LEU A 55 15.30 -7.60 9.25
CA LEU A 55 14.72 -6.35 8.76
C LEU A 55 13.92 -6.61 7.49
N ILE A 56 12.69 -6.12 7.45
CA ILE A 56 11.79 -6.13 6.30
C ILE A 56 11.32 -4.70 6.05
N SER A 57 11.39 -4.27 4.79
CA SER A 57 10.85 -2.98 4.35
C SER A 57 9.46 -3.19 3.75
N ILE A 58 8.49 -2.41 4.22
CA ILE A 58 7.09 -2.48 3.78
C ILE A 58 6.67 -1.13 3.21
N SER A 59 6.25 -1.13 1.95
CA SER A 59 5.68 0.05 1.28
C SER A 59 4.23 -0.22 0.89
N LEU A 60 3.35 0.75 1.14
CA LEU A 60 1.92 0.67 0.86
C LEU A 60 1.44 1.83 0.01
N VAL A 61 0.53 1.56 -0.90
CA VAL A 61 -0.29 2.56 -1.58
C VAL A 61 -1.75 2.16 -1.41
N MET A 62 -2.51 2.98 -0.68
CA MET A 62 -3.93 2.74 -0.38
C MET A 62 -4.77 3.75 -1.14
N VAL A 63 -5.75 3.26 -1.89
CA VAL A 63 -6.68 4.10 -2.64
C VAL A 63 -7.84 4.51 -1.74
N PHE A 64 -8.05 5.82 -1.60
CA PHE A 64 -9.05 6.42 -0.72
C PHE A 64 -9.34 7.86 -1.16
N ASP A 65 -10.61 8.26 -1.23
CA ASP A 65 -11.02 9.62 -1.58
C ASP A 65 -10.63 10.63 -0.49
N LEU A 66 -9.73 11.56 -0.82
CA LEU A 66 -9.24 12.57 0.12
C LEU A 66 -10.05 13.88 0.05
N THR A 67 -11.04 13.99 -0.83
CA THR A 67 -11.83 15.21 -1.05
C THR A 67 -12.48 15.72 0.23
N LYS A 68 -13.02 14.81 1.06
CA LYS A 68 -13.68 15.18 2.32
C LYS A 68 -12.67 15.75 3.32
N ALA A 69 -11.59 15.02 3.58
CA ALA A 69 -10.52 15.44 4.48
C ALA A 69 -9.89 16.77 4.04
N ALA A 70 -9.65 16.94 2.73
CA ALA A 70 -9.07 18.17 2.18
C ALA A 70 -9.98 19.40 2.38
N LYS A 71 -11.30 19.22 2.40
CA LYS A 71 -12.26 20.30 2.65
C LYS A 71 -12.47 20.58 4.13
N SER A 72 -12.51 19.54 4.96
CA SER A 72 -12.84 19.68 6.38
C SER A 72 -11.64 19.96 7.27
N ASP A 73 -10.43 19.63 6.83
CA ASP A 73 -9.19 19.65 7.61
C ASP A 73 -9.28 18.87 8.94
N LYS A 74 -10.16 17.85 8.97
CA LYS A 74 -10.40 17.00 10.14
C LYS A 74 -9.74 15.64 9.99
N ILE A 75 -9.02 15.20 11.01
CA ILE A 75 -8.31 13.92 11.01
C ILE A 75 -9.28 12.73 10.96
N GLU A 76 -10.50 12.90 11.45
CA GLU A 76 -11.57 11.90 11.45
C GLU A 76 -12.06 11.58 10.03
N ASP A 77 -11.98 12.55 9.12
CA ASP A 77 -12.34 12.39 7.71
C ASP A 77 -11.16 11.85 6.87
N SER A 78 -9.98 11.73 7.47
CA SER A 78 -8.76 11.29 6.81
C SER A 78 -8.45 9.81 7.07
N LEU A 79 -7.75 9.19 6.11
CA LEU A 79 -7.25 7.84 6.23
C LEU A 79 -6.01 7.81 7.14
N ASN A 80 -6.20 7.87 8.48
CA ASN A 80 -5.13 7.94 9.49
C ASN A 80 -4.00 6.89 9.28
N TYR A 81 -2.86 7.32 8.75
CA TYR A 81 -1.70 6.47 8.46
C TYR A 81 -1.00 5.98 9.73
N LYS A 82 -0.97 6.79 10.81
CA LYS A 82 -0.32 6.42 12.09
C LYS A 82 -0.95 5.17 12.71
N LYS A 83 -2.28 5.06 12.70
CA LYS A 83 -2.98 3.85 13.17
C LYS A 83 -2.64 2.63 12.32
N LYS A 84 -2.56 2.80 11.00
CA LYS A 84 -2.24 1.72 10.05
C LYS A 84 -0.81 1.24 10.21
N SER A 85 0.17 2.13 10.24
CA SER A 85 1.58 1.78 10.46
C SER A 85 1.74 0.96 11.74
N LYS A 86 1.16 1.38 12.87
CA LYS A 86 1.19 0.61 14.12
C LYS A 86 0.55 -0.78 13.98
N ARG A 87 -0.58 -0.87 13.29
CA ARG A 87 -1.28 -2.13 13.05
C ARG A 87 -0.46 -3.10 12.21
N ILE A 88 0.20 -2.59 11.17
CA ILE A 88 1.07 -3.35 10.25
C ILE A 88 2.33 -3.81 10.96
N ILE A 89 2.99 -2.93 11.73
CA ILE A 89 4.16 -3.28 12.56
C ILE A 89 3.78 -4.44 13.47
N LYS A 90 2.72 -4.29 14.26
CA LYS A 90 2.28 -5.34 15.19
C LYS A 90 1.91 -6.63 14.46
N LEU A 91 1.28 -6.55 13.29
CA LEU A 91 0.99 -7.74 12.49
C LEU A 91 2.28 -8.44 12.08
N ALA A 92 3.20 -7.71 11.46
CA ALA A 92 4.44 -8.25 10.91
C ALA A 92 5.34 -8.82 12.01
N GLU A 93 5.48 -8.15 13.16
CA GLU A 93 6.27 -8.63 14.31
C GLU A 93 5.76 -9.95 14.90
N ASN A 94 4.44 -10.16 14.87
CA ASN A 94 3.82 -11.38 15.42
C ASN A 94 3.67 -12.49 14.36
N LEU A 95 3.60 -12.12 13.08
CA LEU A 95 3.44 -13.03 11.98
C LEU A 95 4.78 -13.69 11.64
N LYS A 96 5.00 -14.90 12.17
CA LYS A 96 6.17 -15.74 11.86
C LYS A 96 6.06 -16.38 10.47
N SER A 97 5.87 -15.59 9.42
CA SER A 97 5.72 -16.06 8.03
C SER A 97 6.95 -16.83 7.54
N LYS A 98 6.76 -17.82 6.66
CA LYS A 98 7.87 -18.44 5.94
C LYS A 98 8.26 -17.65 4.68
N LEU A 99 7.27 -16.99 4.06
CA LEU A 99 7.37 -16.34 2.76
C LEU A 99 6.96 -14.86 2.84
N ILE A 100 7.60 -14.00 2.05
CA ILE A 100 7.25 -12.56 1.95
C ILE A 100 5.89 -12.36 1.25
N GLU A 101 5.48 -13.30 0.40
CA GLU A 101 4.18 -13.36 -0.26
C GLU A 101 3.05 -13.48 0.77
N ASN A 102 3.21 -14.38 1.75
CA ASN A 102 2.24 -14.54 2.82
C ASN A 102 2.15 -13.28 3.70
N LEU A 103 3.30 -12.66 4.02
CA LEU A 103 3.32 -11.40 4.75
C LEU A 103 2.60 -10.29 3.95
N ALA A 104 2.91 -10.13 2.67
CA ALA A 104 2.26 -9.15 1.80
C ALA A 104 0.74 -9.36 1.73
N GLN A 105 0.29 -10.62 1.53
CA GLN A 105 -1.14 -10.94 1.49
C GLN A 105 -1.84 -10.64 2.81
N LYS A 106 -1.25 -11.02 3.96
CA LYS A 106 -1.83 -10.73 5.28
C LYS A 106 -1.94 -9.24 5.57
N ILE A 107 -0.96 -8.46 5.12
CA ILE A 107 -1.03 -7.00 5.21
C ILE A 107 -2.19 -6.46 4.36
N ALA A 108 -2.31 -6.90 3.11
CA ALA A 108 -3.39 -6.48 2.23
C ALA A 108 -4.77 -6.81 2.83
N ASP A 109 -4.97 -8.06 3.26
CA ASP A 109 -6.22 -8.51 3.90
C ASP A 109 -6.57 -7.68 5.13
N THR A 110 -5.57 -7.42 5.98
CA THR A 110 -5.76 -6.64 7.21
C THR A 110 -6.22 -5.22 6.90
N ILE A 111 -5.60 -4.57 5.91
CA ILE A 111 -5.94 -3.18 5.57
C ILE A 111 -7.32 -3.09 4.91
N LEU A 112 -7.63 -4.00 4.00
CA LEU A 112 -8.92 -4.00 3.30
C LEU A 112 -10.09 -4.34 4.23
N ASN A 113 -9.86 -5.19 5.25
CA ASN A 113 -10.90 -5.57 6.20
C ASN A 113 -11.12 -4.53 7.32
N GLU A 114 -10.07 -3.82 7.76
CA GLU A 114 -10.14 -2.92 8.92
C GLU A 114 -10.33 -1.45 8.55
N PHE A 115 -10.15 -1.06 7.28
CA PHE A 115 -10.18 0.34 6.85
C PHE A 115 -10.98 0.52 5.55
N PRO A 116 -11.57 1.70 5.32
CA PRO A 116 -12.39 1.99 4.14
C PRO A 116 -11.51 2.24 2.89
N VAL A 117 -10.59 1.33 2.57
CA VAL A 117 -9.67 1.42 1.42
C VAL A 117 -10.27 0.63 0.26
N SER A 118 -10.34 1.24 -0.93
CA SER A 118 -10.97 0.61 -2.11
C SER A 118 -10.05 -0.28 -2.94
N SER A 119 -8.73 -0.16 -2.73
CA SER A 119 -7.72 -1.10 -3.19
C SER A 119 -6.37 -0.74 -2.56
N ILE A 120 -5.47 -1.72 -2.52
CA ILE A 120 -4.13 -1.55 -1.96
C ILE A 120 -3.08 -2.16 -2.87
N VAL A 121 -1.93 -1.49 -2.95
CA VAL A 121 -0.66 -2.05 -3.43
C VAL A 121 0.25 -2.24 -2.23
N VAL A 122 0.76 -3.45 -2.04
CA VAL A 122 1.68 -3.82 -0.96
C VAL A 122 2.99 -4.26 -1.59
N THR A 123 4.08 -3.60 -1.21
CA THR A 123 5.45 -4.01 -1.54
C THR A 123 6.12 -4.48 -0.26
N VAL A 124 6.68 -5.68 -0.28
CA VAL A 124 7.47 -6.25 0.81
C VAL A 124 8.85 -6.57 0.27
N GLU A 125 9.84 -5.93 0.83
CA GLU A 125 11.24 -6.08 0.49
C GLU A 125 12.00 -6.73 1.66
N LYS A 126 12.87 -7.68 1.34
CA LYS A 126 13.78 -8.35 2.26
C LYS A 126 15.22 -7.97 1.90
N PRO A 127 15.75 -6.88 2.49
CA PRO A 127 17.14 -6.47 2.27
C PRO A 127 18.11 -7.58 2.64
N GLY A 128 19.21 -7.69 1.89
CA GLY A 128 20.29 -8.64 2.20
C GLY A 128 19.99 -10.12 1.94
N ALA A 129 18.79 -10.48 1.46
CA ALA A 129 18.47 -11.87 1.15
C ALA A 129 19.21 -12.43 -0.08
N LEU A 130 19.69 -11.56 -0.98
CA LEU A 130 20.50 -11.97 -2.13
C LEU A 130 21.80 -11.16 -2.17
N ARG A 131 22.94 -11.86 -2.15
CA ARG A 131 24.26 -11.23 -2.21
C ARG A 131 24.40 -10.43 -3.50
N GLY A 132 24.79 -9.16 -3.38
CA GLY A 132 24.99 -8.26 -4.52
C GLY A 132 23.75 -7.50 -4.97
N SER A 133 22.57 -7.73 -4.37
CA SER A 133 21.39 -6.87 -4.57
C SER A 133 21.19 -5.93 -3.38
N ARG A 134 20.54 -4.78 -3.62
CA ARG A 134 20.09 -3.91 -2.52
C ARG A 134 18.98 -4.60 -1.71
N SER A 135 18.07 -5.25 -2.42
CA SER A 135 16.95 -5.98 -1.84
C SER A 135 16.35 -6.94 -2.87
N VAL A 136 15.54 -7.88 -2.39
CA VAL A 136 14.59 -8.66 -3.19
C VAL A 136 13.22 -8.51 -2.56
N GLY A 137 12.14 -8.64 -3.33
CA GLY A 137 10.82 -8.38 -2.79
C GLY A 137 9.70 -8.79 -3.72
N VAL A 138 8.48 -8.59 -3.22
CA VAL A 138 7.24 -8.81 -3.96
C VAL A 138 6.38 -7.57 -3.90
N THR A 139 5.67 -7.30 -5.00
CA THR A 139 4.62 -6.28 -5.05
C THR A 139 3.31 -6.94 -5.45
N ILE A 140 2.28 -6.76 -4.64
CA ILE A 140 0.94 -7.29 -4.92
C ILE A 140 -0.08 -6.16 -4.95
N LYS A 141 -1.14 -6.34 -5.74
CA LYS A 141 -2.31 -5.45 -5.77
C LYS A 141 -3.56 -6.23 -5.42
N ARG A 142 -4.40 -5.70 -4.54
CA ARG A 142 -5.70 -6.28 -4.14
C ARG A 142 -6.80 -5.22 -4.19
N PRO A 143 -8.00 -5.54 -4.71
CA PRO A 143 -9.17 -4.68 -4.60
C PRO A 143 -9.69 -4.65 -3.16
#